data_AF-A0A973W5E5-F1
#
_entry.id   AF-A0A973W5E5-F1
#
_cell.length_a   1.000
_cell.length_b   1.000
_cell.length_c   1.000
_cell.angle_alpha   90.00
_cell.angle_beta   90.00
_cell.angle_gamma   90.00
#
_symmetry.space_group_name_H-M   'P 1'
#
loop_
_entity.id
_entity.type
_entity.pdbx_description
1 polymer ?
#
loop_
_entity_poly.entity_id
_entity_poly.type
_entity_poly.pdbx_seq_one_letter_code
_entity_poly.pdbx_strand_id
1 'polypeptide(L)'
;MMTAKNDRLLVRLRRLKARAASVRPNDRAQLTALLDDVETLRGELMRECARLDQELNRATVRVTAITAYGRSAQSVRALRRGH
;
A
#
# COMPACT_ATOMS: atom_id res chain seq x y z
N MET A 1 4.81 2.21 -8.85
CA MET A 1 6.05 2.90 -8.44
C MET A 1 6.01 3.00 -6.93
N MET A 2 6.93 2.34 -6.22
CA MET A 2 6.99 2.40 -4.75
C MET A 2 7.34 3.84 -4.34
N THR A 3 6.53 4.49 -3.51
CA THR A 3 6.79 5.88 -3.12
C THR A 3 7.92 5.94 -2.08
N ALA A 4 8.74 7.01 -2.07
CA ALA A 4 9.84 7.18 -1.11
C ALA A 4 9.43 7.05 0.37
N LYS A 5 8.15 7.32 0.67
CA LYS A 5 7.55 7.12 1.99
C LYS A 5 7.44 5.63 2.37
N ASN A 6 7.07 4.77 1.43
CA ASN A 6 6.95 3.32 1.65
C ASN A 6 8.31 2.72 1.97
N ASP A 7 9.34 3.07 1.20
CA ASP A 7 10.70 2.61 1.44
C ASP A 7 11.21 3.05 2.81
N ARG A 8 10.85 4.27 3.24
CA ARG A 8 11.19 4.76 4.57
C ARG A 8 10.52 3.97 5.70
N LEU A 9 9.25 3.59 5.56
CA LEU A 9 8.56 2.76 6.56
C LEU A 9 9.16 1.35 6.65
N LEU A 10 9.52 0.75 5.51
CA LEU A 10 10.18 -0.56 5.49
C LEU A 10 11.58 -0.50 6.11
N VAL A 11 12.34 0.56 5.87
CA VAL A 11 13.63 0.79 6.53
C VAL A 11 13.44 0.96 8.05
N ARG A 12 12.44 1.73 8.48
CA ARG A 12 12.09 1.86 9.90
C ARG A 12 11.72 0.51 10.52
N LEU A 13 10.94 -0.31 9.83
CA LEU A 13 10.57 -1.65 10.28
C LEU A 13 11.79 -2.55 10.49
N ARG A 14 12.73 -2.56 9.53
CA ARG A 14 13.98 -3.30 9.66
C ARG A 14 14.79 -2.85 10.87
N ARG A 15 14.90 -1.54 11.09
CA ARG A 15 15.61 -0.97 12.25
C ARG A 15 14.91 -1.32 13.57
N LEU A 16 13.59 -1.27 13.62
CA LEU A 16 12.81 -1.63 14.81
C LEU A 16 12.98 -3.11 15.16
N LYS A 17 12.96 -3.99 14.16
CA LYS A 17 13.25 -5.41 14.35
C LYS A 17 14.65 -5.65 14.93
N ALA A 18 15.66 -4.93 14.42
CA ALA A 18 17.02 -5.01 14.97
C ALA A 18 17.09 -4.51 16.42
N ARG A 19 16.43 -3.38 16.73
CA ARG A 19 16.38 -2.83 18.08
C ARG A 19 15.66 -3.77 19.06
N ALA A 20 14.57 -4.41 18.64
CA ALA A 20 13.85 -5.39 19.45
C ALA A 20 14.77 -6.53 19.92
N ALA A 21 15.71 -6.98 19.08
CA ALA A 21 16.68 -8.00 19.44
C ALA A 21 17.72 -7.55 20.48
N SER A 22 17.91 -6.24 20.66
CA SER A 22 18.87 -5.67 21.61
C SER A 22 18.25 -5.20 22.94
N VAL A 23 16.92 -5.23 23.08
CA VAL A 23 16.23 -4.75 24.28
C VAL A 23 16.51 -5.69 25.46
N ARG A 24 16.82 -5.11 26.63
CA ARG A 24 17.01 -5.87 27.86
C ARG A 24 15.66 -6.32 28.43
N PRO A 25 15.44 -7.62 28.69
CA PRO A 25 14.13 -8.13 29.13
C PRO A 25 13.73 -7.65 30.54
N ASN A 26 14.70 -7.22 31.36
CA ASN A 26 14.43 -6.73 32.71
C ASN A 26 14.34 -5.20 32.79
N ASP A 27 14.48 -4.49 31.66
CA ASP A 27 14.34 -3.04 31.60
C ASP A 27 12.94 -2.67 31.10
N ARG A 28 12.05 -2.41 32.07
CA ARG A 28 10.64 -2.07 31.80
C ARG A 28 10.50 -0.81 30.94
N ALA A 29 11.39 0.17 31.07
CA ALA A 29 11.34 1.39 30.28
C ALA A 29 11.66 1.09 28.80
N GLN A 30 12.68 0.27 28.54
CA GLN A 30 13.01 -0.16 27.17
C GLN A 30 11.90 -0.99 26.53
N LEU A 31 11.28 -1.90 27.28
CA LEU A 31 10.16 -2.70 26.79
C LEU A 31 8.94 -1.83 26.46
N THR A 32 8.60 -0.88 27.32
CA THR A 32 7.47 0.04 27.08
C THR A 32 7.73 0.87 25.83
N ALA A 33 8.92 1.47 25.71
CA ALA A 33 9.28 2.24 24.53
C ALA A 33 9.25 1.39 23.24
N LEU A 34 9.71 0.13 23.31
CA LEU A 34 9.64 -0.78 22.16
C LEU A 34 8.19 -1.05 21.74
N LEU A 35 7.29 -1.27 22.69
CA LEU A 35 5.86 -1.48 22.41
C LEU A 35 5.24 -0.25 21.75
N ASP A 36 5.52 0.95 22.26
CA ASP A 36 5.02 2.20 21.69
C ASP A 36 5.52 2.44 20.26
N ASP A 37 6.80 2.14 20.02
CA ASP A 37 7.40 2.24 18.69
C ASP A 37 6.78 1.24 17.70
N VAL A 38 6.49 0.01 18.15
CA VAL A 38 5.79 -1.01 17.35
C VAL A 38 4.37 -0.57 17.03
N GLU A 39 3.63 -0.07 18.01
CA GLU A 39 2.27 0.42 17.83
C GLU A 39 2.22 1.57 16.82
N THR A 40 3.12 2.54 16.99
CA THR A 40 3.23 3.70 16.10
C THR A 40 3.51 3.27 14.66
N LEU A 41 4.51 2.40 14.45
CA LEU A 41 4.87 1.94 13.12
C LEU A 41 3.76 1.07 12.49
N ARG A 42 3.05 0.26 13.28
CA ARG A 42 1.90 -0.50 12.81
C ARG A 42 0.81 0.43 12.28
N GLY A 43 0.49 1.49 13.03
CA GLY A 43 -0.49 2.49 12.61
C GLY A 43 -0.09 3.20 11.31
N GLU A 44 1.19 3.58 11.17
CA GLU A 44 1.72 4.17 9.93
C GLU A 44 1.58 3.19 8.74
N LEU A 45 1.94 1.92 8.91
CA LEU A 45 1.85 0.90 7.87
C LEU A 45 0.40 0.63 7.43
N MET A 46 -0.53 0.52 8.38
CA MET A 46 -1.96 0.30 8.07
C MET A 46 -2.55 1.45 7.25
N ARG A 47 -2.18 2.70 7.56
CA ARG A 47 -2.61 3.86 6.77
C ARG A 47 -2.05 3.83 5.35
N GLU A 48 -0.80 3.42 5.18
CA GLU A 48 -0.23 3.27 3.83
C GLU A 48 -0.86 2.11 3.05
N CYS A 49 -1.16 0.96 3.69
CA CYS A 49 -1.92 -0.12 3.05
C CYS A 49 -3.28 0.39 2.56
N ALA A 50 -4.04 1.08 3.41
CA ALA A 50 -5.34 1.65 3.03
C ALA A 50 -5.22 2.66 1.87
N ARG A 51 -4.15 3.47 1.85
CA ARG A 51 -3.89 4.38 0.73
C ARG A 51 -3.61 3.61 -0.57
N LEU A 52 -2.77 2.58 -0.52
CA LEU A 52 -2.44 1.75 -1.68
C LEU A 52 -3.69 1.03 -2.22
N ASP A 53 -4.55 0.51 -1.35
CA ASP A 53 -5.80 -0.12 -1.76
C ASP A 53 -6.73 0.87 -2.49
N GLN A 54 -6.82 2.12 -2.00
CA GLN A 54 -7.57 3.17 -2.70
C GLN A 54 -6.97 3.49 -4.07
N GLU A 55 -5.65 3.57 -4.19
CA GLU A 55 -4.96 3.81 -5.46
C GLU A 55 -5.19 2.66 -6.45
N LEU A 56 -5.11 1.42 -6.00
CA LEU A 56 -5.40 0.23 -6.79
C LEU A 56 -6.86 0.21 -7.25
N ASN A 57 -7.81 0.49 -6.34
CA ASN A 57 -9.22 0.56 -6.69
C ASN A 57 -9.50 1.62 -7.77
N ARG A 58 -8.89 2.81 -7.65
CA ARG A 58 -8.99 3.86 -8.68
C ARG A 58 -8.40 3.41 -10.01
N ALA A 59 -7.26 2.72 -10.00
CA ALA A 59 -6.64 2.18 -11.20
C ALA A 59 -7.53 1.12 -11.87
N THR A 60 -8.09 0.19 -11.09
CA THR A 60 -9.03 -0.83 -11.56
C THR A 60 -10.24 -0.19 -12.22
N VAL A 61 -10.90 0.78 -11.57
CA VAL A 61 -12.05 1.49 -12.14
C VAL A 61 -11.70 2.15 -13.48
N ARG A 62 -10.52 2.79 -13.58
CA ARG A 62 -10.05 3.40 -14.83
C ARG A 62 -9.86 2.36 -15.94
N VAL A 63 -9.22 1.23 -15.63
CA VAL A 63 -9.01 0.13 -16.60
C VAL A 63 -10.34 -0.44 -17.06
N THR A 64 -11.30 -0.65 -16.15
CA THR A 64 -12.64 -1.12 -16.50
C THR A 64 -13.36 -0.14 -17.43
N ALA A 65 -13.30 1.15 -17.16
CA ALA A 65 -13.89 2.18 -18.01
C ALA A 65 -13.25 2.21 -19.40
N ILE A 66 -11.91 2.21 -19.49
CA ILE A 66 -11.17 2.15 -20.76
C ILE A 66 -11.57 0.91 -21.56
N THR A 67 -11.66 -0.24 -20.91
CA THR A 67 -12.03 -1.50 -21.56
C THR A 67 -13.46 -1.46 -22.08
N ALA A 68 -14.40 -0.91 -21.30
CA ALA A 68 -15.79 -0.74 -21.71
C ALA A 68 -15.91 0.17 -22.95
N TYR A 69 -15.25 1.33 -22.93
CA TYR A 69 -15.26 2.25 -24.07
C TYR A 69 -14.60 1.64 -25.31
N GLY A 70 -13.50 0.90 -25.15
CA GLY A 70 -12.85 0.17 -26.23
C GLY A 70 -13.78 -0.86 -26.88
N ARG A 71 -14.51 -1.63 -26.07
CA ARG A 71 -15.50 -2.61 -26.54
C ARG A 71 -16.65 -1.93 -27.28
N SER A 72 -17.20 -0.85 -26.74
CA SER A 72 -18.25 -0.08 -27.41
C SER A 72 -17.76 0.47 -28.76
N ALA A 73 -16.56 1.03 -28.83
CA ALA A 73 -15.98 1.52 -30.07
C ALA A 73 -15.77 0.41 -31.11
N GLN A 74 -15.35 -0.79 -30.70
CA GLN A 74 -15.25 -1.96 -31.57
C GLN A 74 -16.61 -2.40 -32.10
N SER A 75 -17.64 -2.45 -31.24
CA SER A 75 -19.00 -2.84 -31.64
C SER A 75 -19.60 -1.89 -32.68
N VAL A 76 -19.41 -0.57 -32.50
CA VAL A 76 -19.86 0.45 -33.47
C VAL A 76 -19.13 0.31 -34.80
N ARG A 77 -17.82 0.02 -34.77
CA ARG A 77 -17.04 -0.22 -36.00
C ARG A 77 -17.48 -1.49 -36.72
N ALA A 78 -17.85 -2.54 -36.00
CA ALA A 78 -18.36 -3.78 -36.59
C ALA A 78 -19.72 -3.55 -37.27
N LEU A 79 -20.63 -2.85 -36.61
CA LEU A 79 -21.94 -2.49 -37.18
C LEU A 79 -21.80 -1.67 -38.49
N ARG A 80 -20.85 -0.71 -38.52
CA ARG A 80 -20.59 0.11 -39.72
C ARG A 80 -19.95 -0.64 -40.89
N ARG A 81 -19.37 -1.83 -40.68
CA ARG A 81 -18.74 -2.63 -41.74
C ARG A 81 -19.62 -3.78 -42.25
N GLY A 82 -20.74 -4.05 -41.57
CA GLY A 82 -21.73 -5.05 -41.97
C GLY A 82 -22.90 -4.47 -42.78
N HIS A 83 -22.85 -3.18 -43.09
CA HIS A 83 -23.69 -2.47 -44.06
C HIS A 83 -22.85 -2.10 -45.28
#